data_AF-A0A800DB21-F1
#
_entry.id   AF-A0A800DB21-F1
#
_cell.length_a   1.000
_cell.length_b   1.000
_cell.length_c   1.000
_cell.angle_alpha   90.00
_cell.angle_beta   90.00
_cell.angle_gamma   90.00
#
_symmetry.space_group_name_H-M   'P 1'
#
loop_
_entity.id
_entity.type
_entity.pdbx_description
1 polymer ?
#
loop_
_entity_poly.entity_id
_entity_poly.type
_entity_poly.pdbx_seq_one_letter_code
_entity_poly.pdbx_strand_id
1 'polypeptide(L)'
;MDKIIEKKVSIKFIGKKEMFSNKLQGLMGKVEEKSKGFNTILYMAMSYGGRLEIVEGVKKLSQEKTKEEIESLTENEFEKYL
;
A
#
# COMPACT_ATOMS: atom_id res chain seq x y z
N MET A 1 15.64 -16.55 -1.55
CA MET A 1 16.13 -15.51 -0.62
C MET A 1 17.59 -15.19 -0.86
N ASP A 2 18.40 -16.20 -1.22
CA ASP A 2 19.87 -16.07 -1.29
C ASP A 2 20.32 -14.95 -2.23
N LYS A 3 19.70 -14.82 -3.41
CA LYS A 3 19.98 -13.73 -4.36
C LYS A 3 19.66 -12.32 -3.86
N ILE A 4 18.72 -12.16 -2.93
CA ILE A 4 18.32 -10.84 -2.39
C ILE A 4 19.30 -10.42 -1.29
N ILE A 5 19.69 -11.37 -0.45
CA ILE A 5 20.70 -11.20 0.59
C ILE A 5 22.06 -10.95 -0.05
N GLU A 6 22.42 -11.70 -1.09
CA GLU A 6 23.63 -11.50 -1.90
C GLU A 6 23.71 -10.08 -2.47
N LYS A 7 22.58 -9.55 -2.94
CA LYS A 7 22.47 -8.18 -3.46
C LYS A 7 22.34 -7.09 -2.39
N LYS A 8 22.30 -7.45 -1.10
CA LYS A 8 22.13 -6.52 0.02
C LYS A 8 20.93 -5.58 -0.19
N VAL A 9 19.76 -6.17 -0.47
CA VAL A 9 18.51 -5.42 -0.65
C VAL A 9 17.54 -5.74 0.48
N SER A 10 17.03 -4.71 1.14
CA SER A 10 15.91 -4.80 2.09
C SER A 10 14.58 -4.69 1.36
N ILE A 11 13.68 -5.64 1.61
CA ILE A 11 12.35 -5.65 1.00
C ILE A 11 11.35 -5.00 1.96
N LYS A 12 10.49 -4.16 1.40
CA LYS A 12 9.33 -3.56 2.08
C LYS A 12 8.09 -3.79 1.23
N PHE A 13 7.05 -4.42 1.78
CA PHE A 13 5.76 -4.56 1.11
C PHE A 13 4.84 -3.40 1.49
N ILE A 14 4.32 -2.72 0.47
CA ILE A 14 3.39 -1.60 0.58
C ILE A 14 2.09 -1.92 -0.17
N GLY A 15 0.98 -1.27 0.23
CA GLY A 15 -0.38 -1.58 -0.23
C GLY A 15 -1.19 -2.42 0.78
N LYS A 16 -2.40 -2.84 0.40
CA LYS A 16 -3.35 -3.55 1.28
C LYS A 16 -2.98 -5.02 1.45
N LYS A 17 -2.06 -5.28 2.38
CA LYS A 17 -1.55 -6.63 2.70
C LYS A 17 -2.65 -7.53 3.25
N GLU A 18 -3.65 -6.94 3.89
CA GLU A 18 -4.79 -7.59 4.54
C GLU A 18 -5.69 -8.32 3.53
N MET A 19 -5.67 -7.92 2.25
CA MET A 19 -6.42 -8.61 1.19
C MET A 19 -5.81 -9.96 0.81
N PHE A 20 -4.58 -10.25 1.23
CA PHE A 20 -3.96 -11.55 1.00
C PHE A 20 -4.27 -12.54 2.12
N SER A 21 -4.19 -13.85 1.84
CA SER A 21 -4.35 -14.87 2.88
C SER A 21 -3.36 -14.68 4.05
N ASN A 22 -3.77 -15.03 5.27
CA ASN A 22 -2.91 -14.98 6.47
C ASN A 22 -1.56 -15.69 6.26
N LYS A 23 -1.55 -16.78 5.49
CA LYS A 23 -0.33 -17.50 5.11
C LYS A 23 0.62 -16.61 4.31
N LEU A 24 0.12 -15.89 3.30
CA LEU A 24 0.92 -15.00 2.47
C LEU A 24 1.39 -13.78 3.26
N GLN A 25 0.53 -13.18 4.09
CA GLN A 25 0.92 -12.10 4.99
C GLN A 25 2.09 -12.52 5.90
N GLY A 26 2.03 -13.73 6.48
CA GLY A 26 3.11 -14.27 7.28
C GLY A 26 4.41 -14.50 6.49
N LEU A 27 4.31 -14.89 5.21
CA LEU A 27 5.49 -15.00 4.33
C LEU A 27 6.08 -13.63 4.01
N MET A 28 5.24 -12.62 3.75
CA MET A 28 5.67 -11.24 3.49
C MET A 28 6.46 -10.71 4.69
N GLY A 29 5.93 -10.84 5.91
CA GLY A 29 6.63 -10.41 7.13
C GLY A 29 7.97 -11.14 7.35
N LYS A 30 8.01 -12.46 7.10
CA LYS A 30 9.27 -13.23 7.15
C LYS A 30 10.31 -12.72 6.16
N VAL A 31 9.89 -12.27 4.98
CA VAL A 31 10.79 -11.74 3.94
C VAL A 31 11.29 -10.35 4.30
N GLU A 32 10.43 -9.47 4.81
CA GLU A 32 10.85 -8.14 5.30
C GLU A 32 11.89 -8.27 6.41
N GLU A 33 11.64 -9.15 7.39
CA GLU A 33 12.56 -9.33 8.52
C GLU A 33 13.89 -9.94 8.09
N LYS A 34 13.86 -10.98 7.24
CA LYS A 34 15.09 -11.64 6.75
C LYS A 34 15.94 -10.76 5.84
N SER A 35 15.36 -9.72 5.23
CA SER A 35 16.07 -8.80 4.33
C SER A 35 16.41 -7.46 5.00
N LYS A 36 16.05 -7.25 6.26
CA LYS A 36 16.26 -5.98 6.97
C LYS A 36 17.75 -5.66 7.16
N GLY A 37 18.07 -4.36 7.20
CA GLY A 37 19.40 -3.87 7.60
C GLY A 37 20.36 -3.57 6.46
N PHE A 38 19.89 -3.59 5.21
CA PHE A 38 20.68 -3.15 4.06
C PHE A 38 20.31 -1.74 3.62
N ASN A 39 21.25 -1.02 3.03
CA ASN A 39 21.05 0.37 2.61
C ASN A 39 20.12 0.51 1.38
N THR A 40 20.03 -0.52 0.54
CA THR A 40 19.16 -0.50 -0.65
C THR A 40 17.80 -1.08 -0.28
N ILE A 41 16.72 -0.34 -0.52
CA ILE A 41 15.36 -0.78 -0.22
C ILE A 41 14.59 -1.01 -1.52
N LEU A 42 14.00 -2.19 -1.69
CA LEU A 42 13.05 -2.49 -2.74
C LEU A 42 11.62 -2.46 -2.18
N TYR A 43 10.82 -1.52 -2.66
CA TYR A 43 9.41 -1.44 -2.35
C TYR A 43 8.60 -2.33 -3.30
N MET A 44 7.94 -3.34 -2.72
CA MET A 44 7.03 -4.24 -3.41
C MET A 44 5.60 -3.74 -3.21
N ALA A 45 5.10 -2.97 -4.17
CA ALA A 45 3.72 -2.52 -4.19
C ALA A 45 2.79 -3.68 -4.56
N MET A 46 2.14 -4.26 -3.56
CA MET A 46 1.25 -5.40 -3.71
C MET A 46 -0.16 -5.00 -3.34
N SER A 47 -1.14 -5.39 -4.15
CA SER A 47 -2.52 -4.90 -4.00
C SER A 47 -2.63 -3.36 -4.03
N TYR A 48 -1.61 -2.71 -4.60
CA TYR A 48 -1.59 -1.29 -4.90
C TYR A 48 -2.34 -1.11 -6.22
N GLY A 49 -3.65 -0.99 -6.10
CA GLY A 49 -4.53 -0.77 -7.23
C GLY A 49 -5.05 0.64 -7.13
N GLY A 50 -4.54 1.57 -7.93
CA GLY A 50 -5.03 2.96 -7.92
C GLY A 50 -6.56 3.02 -8.04
N ARG A 51 -7.17 2.09 -8.79
CA ARG A 51 -8.65 1.96 -8.87
C ARG A 51 -9.30 1.57 -7.54
N LEU A 52 -8.72 0.62 -6.79
CA LEU A 52 -9.25 0.21 -5.51
C LEU A 52 -9.10 1.32 -4.45
N GLU A 53 -7.98 2.04 -4.47
CA GLU A 53 -7.72 3.19 -3.60
C GLU A 53 -8.71 4.32 -3.92
N ILE A 54 -8.92 4.66 -5.20
CA ILE A 54 -9.95 5.62 -5.60
C ILE A 54 -11.33 5.19 -5.12
N VAL A 55 -11.71 3.93 -5.31
CA VAL A 55 -13.04 3.43 -4.90
C VAL A 55 -13.23 3.52 -3.38
N GLU A 56 -12.22 3.19 -2.58
CA GLU A 56 -12.31 3.34 -1.13
C GLU A 56 -12.29 4.80 -0.67
N GLY A 57 -11.50 5.64 -1.32
CA GLY A 57 -11.51 7.08 -1.07
C GLY A 57 -12.89 7.68 -1.36
N VAL A 58 -13.51 7.30 -2.47
CA VAL A 58 -14.88 7.73 -2.82
C VAL A 58 -15.90 7.23 -1.79
N LYS A 59 -15.78 6.00 -1.28
CA LYS A 59 -16.68 5.49 -0.22
C LYS A 59 -16.58 6.33 1.05
N LYS A 60 -15.37 6.63 1.53
CA LYS A 60 -15.16 7.49 2.72
C LYS A 60 -15.69 8.90 2.48
N LEU A 61 -15.33 9.49 1.35
CA LEU A 61 -15.76 10.82 0.94
C LEU A 61 -17.29 10.95 0.88
N SER A 62 -17.99 9.93 0.37
CA SER A 62 -19.46 9.90 0.33
C SER A 62 -20.15 9.85 1.70
N GLN A 63 -19.42 9.49 2.76
CA GLN A 63 -19.94 9.49 4.13
C GLN A 63 -19.70 10.82 4.86
N GLU A 64 -18.71 11.60 4.41
CA GLU A 64 -18.26 12.82 5.09
C GLU A 64 -18.69 14.11 4.40
N LYS A 65 -18.98 14.07 3.09
CA LYS A 65 -19.26 15.26 2.27
C LYS A 65 -20.63 15.23 1.62
N THR A 66 -21.25 16.41 1.50
CA THR A 66 -22.47 16.58 0.69
C THR A 66 -22.15 16.56 -0.80
N LYS A 67 -23.17 16.41 -1.65
CA LYS A 67 -23.00 16.39 -3.10
C LYS A 67 -22.30 17.65 -3.61
N GLU A 68 -22.65 18.82 -3.08
CA GLU A 68 -22.10 20.12 -3.46
C GLU A 68 -20.61 20.24 -3.09
N GLU A 69 -20.21 19.68 -1.95
CA GLU A 69 -18.79 19.62 -1.54
C GLU A 69 -17.98 18.65 -2.41
N ILE A 70 -18.60 17.60 -2.94
CA ILE A 70 -17.94 16.65 -3.86
C ILE A 70 -17.76 17.29 -5.25
N GLU A 71 -18.74 18.07 -5.72
CA GLU A 71 -18.67 18.76 -7.02
C GLU A 71 -17.57 19.83 -7.06
N SER A 72 -17.17 20.37 -5.90
CA SER A 72 -16.08 21.35 -5.76
C SER A 72 -14.75 20.76 -5.29
N LEU A 73 -14.65 19.43 -5.18
CA LEU A 73 -13.49 18.74 -4.65
C LEU A 73 -12.24 18.95 -5.53
N THR A 74 -11.11 19.23 -4.90
CA THR A 74 -9.80 19.32 -5.55
C THR A 74 -8.93 18.08 -5.32
N GLU A 75 -7.90 17.88 -6.16
CA GLU A 75 -6.96 16.76 -6.00
C GLU A 75 -6.27 16.76 -4.63
N ASN A 76 -5.87 17.93 -4.12
CA ASN A 76 -5.23 18.08 -2.80
C ASN A 76 -6.16 17.69 -1.64
N GLU A 77 -7.47 17.87 -1.82
CA GLU A 77 -8.46 17.44 -0.82
C GLU A 77 -8.72 15.94 -0.92
N PHE A 78 -8.72 15.39 -2.13
CA PHE A 78 -8.89 13.95 -2.36
C PHE A 78 -7.68 13.13 -1.90
N GLU A 79 -6.48 13.70 -1.89
CA GLU A 79 -5.25 13.05 -1.40
C GLU A 79 -5.42 12.49 0.03
N LYS A 80 -6.23 13.15 0.87
CA LYS A 80 -6.51 12.71 2.24
C LYS A 80 -7.33 11.41 2.32
N TYR A 81 -7.93 10.99 1.20
CA TYR A 81 -8.83 9.84 1.11
C TYR A 81 -8.19 8.63 0.42
N LEU A 82 -7.01 8.78 -0.19
CA LEU A 82 -6.20 7.72 -0.80
C LEU A 82 -5.29 7.05 0.25
#